data_AF-A0A960ZNY8-F1
#
_entry.id   AF-A0A960ZNY8-F1
#
_cell.length_a   1.000
_cell.length_b   1.000
_cell.length_c   1.000
_cell.angle_alpha   90.00
_cell.angle_beta   90.00
_cell.angle_gamma   90.00
#
_symmetry.space_group_name_H-M   'P 1'
#
loop_
_entity.id
_entity.type
_entity.pdbx_description
1 polymer ?
#
loop_
_entity_poly.entity_id
_entity_poly.type
_entity_poly.pdbx_seq_one_letter_code
_entity_poly.pdbx_strand_id
1 'polypeptide(L)'
;ALNFLTLYLCMRKFAGGLETRTLTQALLRLSIAIVAMIAVCVAAKFTILADWAHFRLTMRVAMLMLAVGLAGSSYFGVTRLLKVPEATEFSSILFRRFGRK
;
A
#
# COMPACT_ATOMS: atom_id res chain seq x y z
N ALA A 1 7.49 -2.05 19.66
CA ALA A 1 6.30 -1.26 19.25
C ALA A 1 6.05 -0.07 20.18
N LEU A 2 6.01 -0.26 21.51
CA LEU A 2 5.67 0.81 22.46
C LEU A 2 6.63 2.01 22.44
N ASN A 3 7.95 1.80 22.31
CA ASN A 3 8.95 2.87 22.36
C ASN A 3 8.76 3.92 21.24
N PHE A 4 8.54 3.46 20.00
CA PHE A 4 8.24 4.32 18.85
C PHE A 4 6.91 5.09 19.02
N LEU A 5 5.90 4.42 19.57
CA LEU A 5 4.61 5.03 19.83
C LEU A 5 4.74 6.14 20.89
N THR A 6 5.51 5.90 21.96
CA THR A 6 5.76 6.89 23.01
C THR A 6 6.50 8.10 22.47
N LEU A 7 7.55 7.91 21.66
CA LEU A 7 8.26 9.02 21.00
C LEU A 7 7.34 9.83 20.09
N TYR A 8 6.51 9.14 19.29
CA TYR A 8 5.55 9.77 18.38
C TYR A 8 4.48 10.56 19.15
N LEU A 9 3.95 10.01 20.24
CA LEU A 9 2.98 10.70 21.09
C LEU A 9 3.60 11.89 21.81
N CYS A 10 4.88 11.80 22.19
CA CYS A 10 5.62 12.90 22.80
C CYS A 10 5.80 14.04 21.78
N MET A 11 6.34 13.75 20.59
CA MET A 11 6.44 14.74 19.49
C MET A 11 5.08 15.34 19.13
N ARG A 12 4.02 14.52 19.09
CA ARG A 12 2.63 14.96 18.82
C ARG A 12 2.11 15.95 19.87
N LYS A 13 2.48 15.78 21.14
CA LYS A 13 2.08 16.70 22.23
C LYS A 13 2.85 18.02 22.17
N PHE A 14 4.12 17.99 21.75
CA PHE A 14 5.00 19.16 21.75
C PHE A 14 4.96 19.98 20.45
N ALA A 15 4.69 19.39 19.28
CA ALA A 15 4.73 20.07 17.98
C ALA A 15 3.45 20.83 17.59
N GLY A 16 2.48 20.98 18.51
CA GLY A 16 1.36 21.89 18.31
C GLY A 16 0.40 21.53 17.17
N GLY A 17 -0.14 20.30 17.13
CA GLY A 17 -1.46 19.89 16.58
C GLY A 17 -1.84 20.13 15.11
N LEU A 18 -1.29 21.13 14.42
CA LEU A 18 -1.65 21.58 13.07
C LEU A 18 -1.26 20.55 12.01
N GLU A 19 -0.04 20.00 12.07
CA GLU A 19 0.38 18.91 11.18
C GLU A 19 -0.22 17.55 11.54
N THR A 20 -0.73 17.39 12.76
CA THR A 20 -1.25 16.10 13.24
C THR A 20 -2.57 15.73 12.55
N ARG A 21 -3.43 16.70 12.23
CA ARG A 21 -4.71 16.42 11.52
C ARG A 21 -4.48 15.94 10.09
N THR A 22 -3.55 16.56 9.37
CA THR A 22 -3.17 16.14 8.01
C THR A 22 -2.52 14.76 8.02
N LEU A 23 -1.60 14.49 8.94
CA LEU A 23 -0.98 13.17 9.12
C LEU A 23 -2.02 12.10 9.46
N THR A 24 -2.92 12.35 10.41
CA THR A 24 -3.96 11.37 10.79
C THR A 24 -4.97 11.14 9.67
N GLN A 25 -5.33 12.17 8.89
CA GLN A 25 -6.15 12.00 7.69
C GLN A 25 -5.43 11.18 6.60
N ALA A 26 -4.14 11.40 6.38
CA ALA A 26 -3.35 10.59 5.47
C ALA A 26 -3.30 9.12 5.92
N LEU A 27 -3.07 8.88 7.22
CA LEU A 27 -3.06 7.56 7.83
C LEU A 27 -4.39 6.82 7.65
N LEU A 28 -5.52 7.52 7.85
CA LEU A 28 -6.86 6.96 7.64
C LEU A 28 -7.11 6.62 6.16
N ARG A 29 -6.63 7.44 5.24
CA ARG A 29 -6.78 7.16 3.80
C ARG A 29 -5.89 6.00 3.35
N LEU A 30 -4.68 5.92 3.89
CA LEU A 30 -3.77 4.79 3.66
C LEU A 30 -4.34 3.50 4.21
N SER A 31 -4.98 3.50 5.38
CA SER A 31 -5.60 2.29 5.93
C SER A 31 -6.71 1.76 5.01
N ILE A 32 -7.52 2.64 4.40
CA ILE A 32 -8.52 2.24 3.40
C ILE A 32 -7.86 1.56 2.19
N ALA A 33 -6.75 2.12 1.69
CA ALA A 33 -6.02 1.52 0.57
C ALA A 33 -5.39 0.16 0.94
N ILE A 34 -4.88 0.02 2.17
CA ILE A 34 -4.37 -1.25 2.69
C ILE A 34 -5.49 -2.29 2.76
N VAL A 35 -6.67 -1.93 3.28
CA VAL A 35 -7.82 -2.83 3.35
C VAL A 35 -8.24 -3.32 1.96
N ALA A 36 -8.28 -2.43 0.97
CA ALA A 36 -8.55 -2.80 -0.42
C ALA A 36 -7.49 -3.76 -0.99
N MET A 37 -6.20 -3.49 -0.74
CA MET A 37 -5.11 -4.38 -1.14
C MET A 37 -5.20 -5.76 -0.47
N ILE A 38 -5.54 -5.81 0.83
CA ILE A 38 -5.75 -7.07 1.56
C ILE A 38 -6.87 -7.87 0.91
N ALA A 39 -7.99 -7.23 0.56
CA ALA A 39 -9.11 -7.90 -0.11
C ALA A 39 -8.66 -8.52 -1.45
N VAL A 40 -7.87 -7.81 -2.25
CA VAL A 40 -7.30 -8.33 -3.50
C VAL A 40 -6.34 -9.48 -3.26
N CYS A 41 -5.46 -9.39 -2.26
CA CYS A 41 -4.54 -10.47 -1.90
C CYS A 41 -5.30 -11.73 -1.45
N VAL A 42 -6.35 -11.57 -0.64
CA VAL A 42 -7.20 -12.69 -0.19
C VAL A 42 -7.90 -13.33 -1.39
N ALA A 43 -8.52 -12.52 -2.26
CA ALA A 43 -9.17 -13.01 -3.46
C ALA A 43 -8.18 -13.75 -4.37
N ALA A 44 -7.00 -13.18 -4.62
CA ALA A 44 -5.95 -13.81 -5.42
C ALA A 44 -5.46 -15.12 -4.79
N LYS A 45 -5.39 -15.21 -3.45
CA LYS A 45 -5.02 -16.44 -2.76
C LYS A 45 -6.02 -17.57 -3.02
N PHE A 46 -7.32 -17.26 -3.07
CA PHE A 46 -8.38 -18.23 -3.32
C PHE A 46 -8.61 -18.55 -4.81
N THR A 47 -8.28 -17.65 -5.73
CA THR A 47 -8.52 -17.86 -7.17
C THR A 47 -7.24 -18.24 -7.91
N ILE A 48 -6.24 -17.36 -7.89
CA ILE A 48 -4.99 -17.45 -8.67
C ILE A 48 -4.02 -18.45 -8.04
N LEU A 49 -4.01 -18.53 -6.71
CA LEU A 49 -3.08 -19.34 -5.92
C LEU A 49 -3.65 -20.66 -5.40
N ALA A 50 -4.87 -21.03 -5.79
CA ALA A 50 -5.57 -22.21 -5.29
C ALA A 50 -4.77 -23.52 -5.51
N ASP A 51 -4.10 -23.65 -6.66
CA ASP A 51 -3.37 -24.86 -7.08
C ASP A 51 -1.84 -24.72 -6.99
N TRP A 52 -1.36 -23.86 -6.09
CA TRP A 52 0.06 -23.55 -5.96
C TRP A 52 0.97 -24.79 -5.81
N ALA A 53 0.48 -25.82 -5.14
CA ALA A 53 1.20 -27.07 -4.92
C ALA A 53 1.55 -27.79 -6.24
N HIS A 54 0.67 -27.76 -7.24
CA HIS A 54 0.85 -28.45 -8.52
C HIS A 54 1.60 -27.63 -9.59
N PHE A 55 1.87 -26.35 -9.33
CA PHE A 55 2.54 -25.50 -10.31
C PHE A 55 4.05 -25.77 -10.44
N ARG A 56 4.50 -25.85 -11.69
CA ARG A 56 5.93 -25.77 -12.05
C ARG A 56 6.50 -24.41 -11.62
N LEU A 57 7.81 -24.34 -11.34
CA LEU A 57 8.48 -23.13 -10.86
C LEU A 57 8.19 -21.88 -11.71
N THR A 58 8.20 -22.01 -13.04
CA THR A 58 7.90 -20.90 -13.97
C THR A 58 6.48 -20.37 -13.81
N MET A 59 5.50 -21.28 -13.65
CA MET A 59 4.10 -20.95 -13.42
C MET A 59 3.89 -20.28 -12.06
N ARG A 60 4.61 -20.73 -11.02
CA ARG A 60 4.58 -20.10 -9.69
C ARG A 60 5.08 -18.65 -9.74
N VAL A 61 6.18 -18.40 -10.44
CA VAL A 61 6.72 -17.04 -10.61
C VAL A 61 5.75 -16.15 -11.39
N ALA A 62 5.16 -16.66 -12.47
CA ALA A 62 4.18 -15.91 -13.26
C ALA A 62 2.93 -15.53 -12.44
N MET A 63 2.36 -16.49 -11.70
CA MET A 63 1.18 -16.25 -10.86
C MET A 63 1.48 -15.32 -9.68
N LEU A 64 2.67 -15.39 -9.10
CA LEU A 64 3.15 -14.42 -8.11
C LEU A 64 3.21 -13.00 -8.67
N MET A 65 3.86 -12.84 -9.82
CA MET A 65 4.00 -11.54 -10.46
C MET A 65 2.63 -10.93 -10.78
N LEU A 66 1.68 -11.75 -11.23
CA LEU A 66 0.29 -11.31 -11.43
C LEU A 66 -0.39 -10.91 -10.11
N ALA A 67 -0.32 -11.72 -9.07
CA ALA A 67 -0.95 -11.42 -7.78
C ALA A 67 -0.37 -10.15 -7.14
N VAL A 68 0.97 -10.00 -7.15
CA VAL A 68 1.66 -8.81 -6.63
C VAL A 68 1.34 -7.59 -7.50
N GLY A 69 1.30 -7.75 -8.82
CA GLY A 69 0.93 -6.68 -9.75
C GLY A 69 -0.49 -6.17 -9.53
N LEU A 70 -1.46 -7.08 -9.34
CA LEU A 70 -2.85 -6.74 -9.03
C LEU A 70 -3.02 -6.08 -7.65
N ALA A 71 -2.32 -6.59 -6.64
CA ALA A 71 -2.35 -6.01 -5.29
C ALA A 71 -1.74 -4.60 -5.30
N GLY A 72 -0.59 -4.44 -5.94
CA GLY A 72 0.07 -3.14 -6.09
C GLY A 72 -0.76 -2.14 -6.88
N SER A 73 -1.34 -2.55 -8.02
CA SER A 73 -2.19 -1.68 -8.83
C SER A 73 -3.46 -1.26 -8.08
N SER A 74 -4.07 -2.15 -7.31
CA SER A 74 -5.20 -1.82 -6.44
C SER A 74 -4.82 -0.79 -5.38
N TYR A 75 -3.70 -0.99 -4.67
CA TYR A 75 -3.22 -0.04 -3.66
C TYR A 75 -2.94 1.34 -4.26
N PHE A 76 -2.19 1.40 -5.37
CA PHE A 76 -1.91 2.66 -6.07
C PHE A 76 -3.18 3.31 -6.64
N GLY A 77 -4.12 2.52 -7.15
CA GLY A 77 -5.41 3.00 -7.64
C GLY A 77 -6.25 3.65 -6.54
N VAL A 78 -6.38 2.98 -5.38
CA VAL A 78 -7.16 3.50 -4.25
C VAL A 78 -6.47 4.71 -3.61
N THR A 79 -5.14 4.69 -3.45
CA THR A 79 -4.40 5.86 -2.91
C THR A 79 -4.47 7.08 -3.83
N ARG A 80 -4.45 6.89 -5.15
CA ARG A 80 -4.71 7.94 -6.15
C ARG A 80 -6.13 8.49 -6.03
N LEU A 81 -7.13 7.60 -5.91
CA LEU A 81 -8.54 7.99 -5.79
C LEU A 81 -8.80 8.79 -4.50
N LEU A 82 -8.19 8.39 -3.39
CA LEU A 82 -8.29 9.09 -2.10
C LEU A 82 -7.44 10.37 -2.03
N LYS A 83 -6.74 10.74 -3.12
CA LYS A 83 -5.88 11.92 -3.22
C LYS A 83 -5.01 12.09 -1.97
N VAL A 84 -4.37 11.01 -1.53
CA VAL A 84 -3.43 11.10 -0.41
C VAL A 84 -2.22 11.89 -0.94
N PRO A 85 -1.96 13.11 -0.44
CA PRO A 85 -0.96 13.99 -1.02
C PRO A 85 0.42 13.33 -1.03
N GLU A 86 0.80 12.71 0.08
CA GLU A 86 2.06 11.97 0.22
C GLU A 86 2.15 10.79 -0.76
N ALA A 87 1.13 9.91 -0.81
CA ALA A 87 1.17 8.74 -1.69
C ALA A 87 1.11 9.12 -3.18
N THR A 88 0.42 10.21 -3.53
CA THR A 88 0.36 10.72 -4.90
C THR A 88 1.72 11.25 -5.33
N GLU A 89 2.43 11.96 -4.44
CA GLU A 89 3.80 12.44 -4.67
C GLU A 89 4.79 11.29 -4.80
N PHE A 90 4.76 10.30 -3.90
CA PHE A 90 5.58 9.10 -4.04
C PHE A 90 5.28 8.34 -5.34
N SER A 91 4.01 8.21 -5.72
CA SER A 91 3.62 7.59 -6.98
C SER A 91 4.16 8.37 -8.17
N SER A 92 4.07 9.70 -8.17
CA SER A 92 4.52 10.52 -9.30
C SER A 92 6.04 10.43 -9.49
N ILE A 93 6.81 10.35 -8.42
CA ILE A 93 8.26 10.11 -8.46
C ILE A 93 8.56 8.73 -9.07
N LEU A 94 7.85 7.69 -8.62
CA LEU A 94 7.97 6.33 -9.15
C LEU A 94 7.65 6.26 -10.65
N PHE A 95 6.51 6.81 -11.07
CA PHE A 95 6.09 6.82 -12.47
C PHE A 95 7.00 7.70 -13.35
N ARG A 96 7.53 8.81 -12.81
CA ARG A 96 8.50 9.64 -13.54
C ARG A 96 9.81 8.91 -13.80
N ARG A 97 10.22 7.99 -12.92
CA ARG A 97 11.40 7.14 -13.13
C ARG A 97 11.12 6.00 -14.10
N PHE A 98 9.90 5.46 -14.09
CA PHE A 98 9.48 4.38 -14.99
C PHE A 98 9.23 4.87 -16.43
N GLY A 99 8.79 6.12 -16.62
CA GLY A 99 8.53 6.74 -17.91
C GLY A 99 9.74 7.41 -18.58
N ARG A 100 10.96 7.27 -18.06
CA ARG A 100 12.21 7.74 -18.70
C ARG A 100 12.91 6.65 -19.52
N LYS A 101 12.14 5.73 -20.10
CA LYS A 101 12.58 4.82 -21.16
C LYS A 101 11.66 4.97 -22.35
#